data_AF-A0AAE0AJQ8-F1
#
_entry.id   AF-A0AAE0AJQ8-F1
#
_cell.length_a   1.000
_cell.length_b   1.000
_cell.length_c   1.000
_cell.angle_alpha   90.00
_cell.angle_beta   90.00
_cell.angle_gamma   90.00
#
_symmetry.space_group_name_H-M   'P 1'
#
loop_
_entity.id
_entity.type
_entity.pdbx_description
1 polymer ?
#
loop_
_entity_poly.entity_id
_entity_poly.type
_entity_poly.pdbx_seq_one_letter_code
_entity_poly.pdbx_strand_id
1 'polypeptide(L)'
;MKEIGAINPAAKVWLEGIALKHWSRFAYDPIIWCDYVTNNMFESFNSMLGTHRASSYLELLEFIRRMVISKFQERKQECGAWNSILPPRVNAKILTNGRESRLLTIISVGGT
;
A
#
# COMPACT_ATOMS: atom_id res chain seq x y z
N MET A 1 21.49 10.81 12.25
CA MET A 1 21.44 11.83 13.34
C MET A 1 22.25 13.08 13.06
N LYS A 2 23.51 12.99 12.57
CA LYS A 2 24.30 14.18 12.22
C LYS A 2 23.62 15.03 11.14
N GLU A 3 23.09 14.41 10.09
CA GLU A 3 22.39 15.09 9.00
C GLU A 3 21.07 15.74 9.46
N ILE A 4 20.25 15.04 10.25
CA ILE A 4 19.00 15.59 10.81
C ILE A 4 19.30 16.80 11.71
N GLY A 5 20.34 16.73 12.55
CA GLY A 5 20.76 17.85 13.40
C GLY A 5 21.30 19.05 12.63
N ALA A 6 21.84 18.85 11.43
CA ALA A 6 22.26 19.95 10.56
C ALA A 6 21.05 20.70 9.96
N ILE A 7 19.92 20.02 9.76
CA ILE A 7 18.67 20.61 9.24
C ILE A 7 17.87 21.25 10.38
N ASN A 8 17.69 20.54 11.49
CA ASN A 8 16.95 21.03 12.64
C ASN A 8 17.50 20.46 13.96
N PRO A 9 18.22 21.28 14.75
CA PRO A 9 18.77 20.87 16.04
C PRO A 9 17.70 20.47 17.06
N ALA A 10 16.54 21.13 17.07
CA ALA A 10 15.45 20.83 17.99
C ALA A 10 14.79 19.47 17.68
N ALA A 11 14.62 19.16 16.39
CA ALA A 11 14.11 17.86 15.95
C ALA A 11 15.06 16.72 16.35
N LYS A 12 16.38 16.95 16.26
CA LYS A 12 17.38 15.99 16.72
C LYS A 12 17.22 15.69 18.22
N VAL A 13 17.17 16.72 19.06
CA VAL A 13 17.01 16.56 20.52
C VAL A 13 15.72 15.82 20.85
N TRP A 14 14.63 16.14 20.16
CA TRP A 14 13.35 15.45 20.34
C TRP A 14 13.42 13.96 19.95
N LEU A 15 14.03 13.62 18.82
CA LEU A 15 14.20 12.23 18.37
C LEU A 15 15.14 11.44 19.28
N GLU A 16 16.16 12.07 19.86
CA GLU A 16 17.05 11.45 20.84
C GLU A 16 16.33 11.08 22.15
N GLY A 17 15.23 11.77 22.48
CA GLY A 17 14.36 11.43 23.61
C GLY A 17 13.42 10.24 23.37
N ILE A 18 13.35 9.72 22.14
CA ILE A 18 12.45 8.61 21.76
C ILE A 18 13.29 7.38 21.42
N ALA A 19 12.89 6.21 21.93
CA ALA A 19 13.59 4.97 21.61
C ALA A 19 13.65 4.73 20.08
N LEU A 20 14.84 4.36 19.60
CA LEU A 20 15.19 4.29 18.18
C LEU A 20 14.22 3.43 17.35
N LYS A 21 13.69 2.36 17.95
CA LYS A 21 12.70 1.44 17.36
C LYS A 21 11.37 2.09 16.97
N HIS A 22 11.05 3.29 17.48
CA HIS A 22 9.79 3.97 17.17
C HIS A 22 9.87 4.88 15.96
N TRP A 23 11.08 5.27 15.53
CA TRP A 23 11.24 6.26 14.47
C TRP A 23 12.30 5.89 13.42
N SER A 24 13.15 4.90 13.68
CA SER A 24 14.14 4.40 12.73
C SER A 24 13.85 2.97 12.34
N ARG A 25 13.62 2.75 11.04
CA ARG A 25 13.33 1.43 10.44
C ARG A 25 14.43 0.40 10.71
N PHE A 26 15.68 0.83 10.78
CA PHE A 26 16.82 -0.06 11.08
C PHE A 26 16.71 -0.71 12.46
N ALA A 27 16.01 -0.06 13.40
CA ALA A 27 15.85 -0.54 14.77
C ALA A 27 14.50 -1.23 15.02
N TYR A 28 13.72 -1.54 13.97
CA TYR A 28 12.46 -2.25 14.12
C TYR A 28 12.72 -3.71 14.49
N ASP A 29 11.76 -4.31 15.21
CA ASP A 29 11.82 -5.72 15.57
C ASP A 29 11.85 -6.57 14.29
N PRO A 30 12.86 -7.44 14.09
CA PRO A 30 12.97 -8.32 12.93
C PRO A 30 11.83 -9.33 12.78
N ILE A 31 10.99 -9.53 13.80
CA ILE A 31 9.78 -10.36 13.73
C ILE A 31 8.63 -9.58 13.07
N ILE A 32 8.62 -8.26 13.26
CA ILE A 32 7.61 -7.36 12.69
C ILE A 32 8.10 -6.91 11.31
N TRP A 33 8.05 -7.82 10.33
CA TRP A 33 8.19 -7.48 8.90
C TRP A 33 6.94 -6.73 8.44
N CYS A 34 6.77 -5.51 8.92
CA CYS A 34 5.79 -4.60 8.35
C CYS A 34 6.39 -4.05 7.06
N ASP A 35 6.15 -4.76 5.95
CA ASP A 35 6.54 -4.32 4.61
C ASP A 35 5.86 -2.98 4.33
N TYR A 36 6.61 -1.90 4.53
CA TYR A 36 6.28 -0.52 4.17
C TYR A 36 4.76 -0.22 4.20
N VAL A 37 4.10 -0.48 5.34
CA VAL A 37 2.78 0.09 5.62
C VAL A 37 3.03 1.56 5.96
N THR A 38 3.49 2.28 4.96
CA THR A 38 3.62 3.71 5.06
C THR A 38 2.25 4.32 5.05
N ASN A 39 2.20 5.47 5.70
CA ASN A 39 1.27 6.56 5.53
C ASN A 39 0.16 6.33 4.49
N ASN A 40 0.48 5.97 3.24
CA ASN A 40 -0.46 5.59 2.18
C ASN A 40 -1.64 4.67 2.62
N MET A 41 -1.45 3.63 3.44
CA MET A 41 -2.59 2.79 3.85
C MET A 41 -3.56 3.59 4.75
N PHE A 42 -3.01 4.30 5.73
CA PHE A 42 -3.79 5.15 6.62
C PHE A 42 -4.37 6.37 5.90
N GLU A 43 -3.64 6.98 4.97
CA GLU A 43 -4.08 8.07 4.12
C GLU A 43 -5.18 7.63 3.16
N SER A 44 -5.04 6.46 2.54
CA SER A 44 -6.07 5.86 1.68
C SER A 44 -7.32 5.52 2.49
N PHE A 45 -7.16 4.95 3.68
CA PHE A 45 -8.26 4.65 4.58
C PHE A 45 -8.96 5.94 5.02
N ASN A 46 -8.20 6.94 5.47
CA ASN A 46 -8.72 8.25 5.82
C ASN A 46 -9.46 8.87 4.63
N SER A 47 -8.83 8.94 3.46
CA SER A 47 -9.44 9.47 2.24
C SER A 47 -10.78 8.80 1.93
N MET A 48 -10.82 7.47 2.04
CA MET A 48 -12.03 6.67 1.86
C MET A 48 -13.13 6.99 2.89
N LEU A 49 -12.78 7.29 4.15
CA LEU A 49 -13.75 7.73 5.15
C LEU A 49 -14.27 9.16 4.89
N GLY A 50 -13.48 10.01 4.24
CA GLY A 50 -13.90 11.36 3.86
C GLY A 50 -14.50 12.17 5.03
N THR A 51 -15.71 12.71 4.81
CA THR A 51 -16.46 13.49 5.82
C THR A 51 -17.10 12.63 6.91
N HIS A 52 -17.28 11.33 6.70
CA HIS A 52 -17.85 10.42 7.70
C HIS A 52 -16.96 10.27 8.95
N ARG A 53 -15.70 10.72 8.89
CA ARG A 53 -14.82 10.78 10.07
C ARG A 53 -15.33 11.72 11.15
N ALA A 54 -16.11 12.75 10.78
CA ALA A 54 -16.71 13.69 11.72
C ALA A 54 -18.12 13.27 12.19
N SER A 55 -18.64 12.15 11.70
CA SER A 55 -19.94 11.62 12.08
C SER A 55 -19.92 10.93 13.44
N SER A 56 -21.09 10.67 14.01
CA SER A 56 -21.19 9.84 15.21
C SER A 56 -20.64 8.44 14.96
N TYR A 57 -20.22 7.74 16.03
CA TYR A 57 -19.70 6.37 15.92
C TYR A 57 -20.66 5.42 15.20
N LEU A 58 -21.96 5.55 15.45
CA LEU A 58 -22.98 4.71 14.82
C LEU A 58 -23.04 4.96 13.30
N GLU A 59 -23.01 6.22 12.87
CA GLU A 59 -23.04 6.58 11.45
C GLU A 59 -21.76 6.14 10.73
N LEU A 60 -20.60 6.31 11.36
CA LEU A 60 -19.32 5.87 10.79
C LEU A 60 -19.29 4.34 10.62
N LEU A 61 -19.74 3.58 11.61
CA LEU A 61 -19.78 2.12 11.54
C LEU A 61 -20.77 1.63 10.48
N GLU A 62 -21.94 2.26 10.38
CA GLU A 62 -22.93 1.93 9.36
C GLU A 62 -22.40 2.24 7.95
N PHE A 63 -21.68 3.35 7.78
CA PHE A 63 -21.00 3.69 6.53
C PHE A 63 -19.95 2.64 6.14
N ILE A 64 -19.06 2.28 7.07
CA ILE A 64 -18.03 1.24 6.83
C ILE A 64 -18.70 -0.08 6.44
N ARG A 65 -19.74 -0.50 7.17
CA ARG A 65 -20.48 -1.73 6.89
C ARG A 65 -21.07 -1.73 5.49
N ARG A 66 -21.78 -0.66 5.10
CA ARG A 66 -22.38 -0.51 3.76
C ARG A 66 -21.31 -0.53 2.68
N MET A 67 -20.22 0.22 2.88
CA MET A 67 -19.13 0.27 1.92
C MET A 67 -18.52 -1.11 1.66
N VAL A 68 -18.23 -1.87 2.72
CA VAL A 68 -17.63 -3.20 2.60
C VAL A 68 -18.57 -4.13 1.85
N ILE A 69 -19.85 -4.16 2.22
CA ILE A 69 -20.87 -4.99 1.56
C ILE A 69 -21.00 -4.63 0.07
N SER A 70 -21.13 -3.34 -0.26
CA SER A 70 -21.22 -2.87 -1.64
C SER A 70 -20.00 -3.30 -2.46
N LYS A 71 -18.79 -3.13 -1.93
CA LYS A 71 -17.54 -3.55 -2.62
C LYS A 71 -17.45 -5.06 -2.85
N PHE A 72 -17.98 -5.87 -1.94
CA PHE A 72 -18.05 -7.32 -2.16
C PHE A 72 -19.10 -7.69 -3.21
N GLN A 73 -20.24 -7.01 -3.19
CA GLN A 73 -21.29 -7.23 -4.17
C GLN A 73 -20.88 -6.82 -5.59
N GLU A 74 -20.24 -5.65 -5.74
CA GLU A 74 -19.65 -5.19 -7.01
C GLU A 74 -18.66 -6.23 -7.55
N ARG A 75 -17.72 -6.68 -6.72
CA ARG A 75 -16.75 -7.72 -7.11
C ARG A 75 -17.44 -9.02 -7.52
N LYS A 76 -18.49 -9.43 -6.81
CA LYS A 76 -19.27 -10.64 -7.17
C LYS A 76 -19.95 -10.49 -8.53
N GLN A 77 -20.55 -9.33 -8.81
CA GLN A 77 -21.20 -9.05 -10.09
C GLN A 77 -20.17 -9.00 -11.23
N GLU A 78 -19.04 -8.33 -11.01
CA GLU A 78 -17.93 -8.31 -11.97
C GLU A 78 -17.43 -9.73 -12.27
N CYS A 79 -17.18 -10.55 -11.25
CA CYS A 79 -16.78 -11.95 -11.43
C CYS A 79 -17.77 -12.74 -12.27
N GLY A 80 -19.08 -12.51 -12.10
CA GLY A 80 -20.12 -13.17 -12.90
C GLY A 80 -20.08 -12.81 -14.39
N ALA A 81 -19.50 -11.66 -14.75
CA ALA A 81 -19.32 -11.23 -16.12
C ALA A 81 -18.00 -11.71 -16.75
N TRP A 82 -17.15 -12.43 -16.00
CA TRP A 82 -15.86 -12.88 -16.51
C TRP A 82 -16.02 -14.11 -17.41
N ASN A 83 -15.40 -14.04 -18.59
CA ASN A 83 -15.33 -15.16 -19.54
C ASN A 83 -14.15 -16.11 -19.26
N SER A 84 -13.34 -15.83 -18.24
CA SER A 84 -12.17 -16.62 -17.88
C SER A 84 -12.16 -16.96 -16.40
N ILE A 85 -11.48 -18.05 -16.06
CA ILE A 85 -11.26 -18.49 -14.67
C ILE A 85 -10.45 -17.43 -13.88
N LEU A 86 -9.60 -16.68 -14.57
CA LEU A 86 -8.77 -15.64 -13.98
C LEU A 86 -9.40 -14.25 -14.12
N PRO A 87 -9.16 -13.33 -13.15
CA PRO A 87 -9.54 -11.93 -13.28
C PRO A 87 -8.97 -11.30 -14.56
N PRO A 88 -9.72 -10.43 -15.28
CA PRO A 88 -9.30 -9.87 -16.56
C PRO A 88 -7.92 -9.21 -16.52
N ARG A 89 -7.61 -8.47 -15.45
CA ARG A 89 -6.30 -7.82 -15.26
C ARG A 89 -5.15 -8.82 -15.12
N VAL A 90 -5.38 -9.89 -14.39
CA VAL A 90 -4.37 -10.94 -14.17
C VAL A 90 -4.18 -11.74 -15.46
N ASN A 91 -5.29 -12.13 -16.10
CA ASN A 91 -5.28 -12.84 -17.37
C ASN A 91 -4.56 -12.03 -18.46
N ALA A 92 -4.84 -10.73 -18.57
CA ALA A 92 -4.16 -9.84 -19.52
C ALA A 92 -2.64 -9.81 -19.28
N LYS A 93 -2.19 -9.69 -18.02
CA LYS A 93 -0.75 -9.71 -17.69
C LYS A 93 -0.09 -11.04 -18.07
N ILE A 94 -0.75 -12.16 -17.76
CA ILE A 94 -0.23 -13.49 -18.12
C ILE A 94 -0.13 -13.64 -19.63
N LEU A 95 -1.14 -13.21 -20.38
CA LEU A 95 -1.12 -13.26 -21.85
C LEU A 95 -0.03 -12.38 -22.44
N THR A 96 0.18 -11.17 -21.92
CA THR A 96 1.27 -10.27 -22.35
C THR A 96 2.62 -10.89 -22.05
N ASN A 97 2.87 -11.31 -20.82
CA ASN A 97 4.15 -11.93 -20.43
C ASN A 97 4.40 -13.23 -21.21
N GLY A 98 3.35 -14.02 -21.45
CA GLY A 98 3.43 -15.23 -22.27
C GLY A 98 3.76 -14.94 -23.74
N ARG A 99 3.34 -13.79 -24.28
CA ARG A 99 3.73 -13.32 -25.63
C ARG A 99 5.18 -12.87 -25.65
N GLU A 100 5.58 -12.05 -24.69
CA GLU A 100 6.95 -11.51 -24.58
C GLU A 100 7.98 -12.62 -24.34
N SER A 101 7.64 -13.63 -23.54
CA SER A 101 8.51 -14.80 -23.29
C SER A 101 8.82 -15.61 -24.55
N ARG A 102 8.06 -15.45 -25.65
CA ARG A 102 8.36 -16.10 -26.94
C ARG A 102 9.41 -15.34 -27.76
N LEU A 103 9.80 -14.14 -27.33
CA LEU A 103 10.83 -13.33 -27.97
C LEU A 103 12.14 -13.48 -27.20
N LEU A 104 13.22 -13.84 -27.90
CA LEU A 104 14.56 -13.84 -27.32
C LEU A 104 15.15 -12.44 -27.43
N THR A 105 15.30 -11.75 -26.30
CA THR A 105 15.92 -10.42 -26.24
C THR A 105 17.35 -10.54 -25.71
N ILE A 106 18.34 -10.21 -26.54
CA ILE A 106 19.73 -10.11 -26.12
C ILE A 106 19.93 -8.75 -25.46
N ILE A 107 20.14 -8.73 -24.15
CA ILE A 107 20.51 -7.51 -23.42
C ILE A 107 22.03 -7.41 -23.43
N SER A 108 22.58 -6.57 -24.30
CA SER A 108 24.00 -6.24 -24.31
C SER A 108 24.34 -5.42 -23.07
N VAL A 109 24.95 -6.06 -22.07
CA VAL A 109 25.51 -5.37 -20.89
C VAL A 109 27.01 -5.25 -21.10
N GLY A 110 27.44 -4.21 -21.81
CA GLY A 110 28.85 -3.97 -22.12
C GLY A 110 29.03 -2.87 -23.15
N GLY A 111 29.08 -1.62 -22.69
CA GLY A 111 29.63 -0.50 -23.45
C GLY A 111 30.86 -0.01 -22.70
N THR A 112 32.04 -0.21 -23.31
CA THR A 112 33.33 0.37 -22.91
C THR A 112 33.32 1.88 -22.94
#